data_AF-A0A5E4HQZ4-F1
#
_entry.id   AF-A0A5E4HQZ4-F1
#
_cell.length_a   1.000
_cell.length_b   1.000
_cell.length_c   1.000
_cell.angle_alpha   90.00
_cell.angle_beta   90.00
_cell.angle_gamma   90.00
#
_symmetry.space_group_name_H-M   'P 1'
#
loop_
_entity.id
_entity.type
_entity.pdbx_description
1 polymer ?
#
loop_
_entity_poly.entity_id
_entity_poly.type
_entity_poly.pdbx_seq_one_letter_code
_entity_poly.pdbx_strand_id
1 'polypeptide(L)'
;MKKAYRRNSLRIAYGITMLVLLLTGSASALYDSEAQYFLGLINNYRAQNNLGKLIVDAKLQESANWMSNDMLPNCVNGKYTCSHTDSTGRTFVQRLRDFGYPAGLSASAAENIAWGYGGGASSAQQAFDLWKNSQGHRTNMLDSSFVAIGISRSCSAGDCAWVTDFGSMIVKPLNNDPTPTGAPKTGDINGNGKLTLLDAIYLAKHVGGFSGYEIIYADGDINANGIVTHVDAIYLAKHVGGFIGYETIY
;
A
#
# COMPACT_ATOMS: atom_id res chain seq x y z
N MET A 1 -40.90 47.11 -51.17
CA MET A 1 -40.29 46.30 -52.25
C MET A 1 -38.92 46.87 -52.60
N LYS A 2 -37.82 46.33 -52.05
CA LYS A 2 -36.45 46.57 -52.53
C LYS A 2 -35.61 45.30 -52.39
N LYS A 3 -35.07 44.93 -53.56
CA LYS A 3 -34.18 43.85 -54.01
C LYS A 3 -33.35 43.06 -52.97
N ALA A 4 -33.41 41.74 -53.15
CA ALA A 4 -32.47 40.74 -52.65
C ALA A 4 -31.07 40.94 -53.26
N TYR A 5 -30.04 40.69 -52.45
CA TYR A 5 -28.66 40.52 -52.91
C TYR A 5 -28.12 39.20 -52.36
N ARG A 6 -27.88 38.23 -53.26
CA ARG A 6 -27.11 37.02 -53.00
C ARG A 6 -25.62 37.39 -52.96
N ARG A 7 -24.88 36.91 -51.97
CA ARG A 7 -23.47 36.55 -52.13
C ARG A 7 -23.16 35.25 -51.38
N ASN A 8 -22.85 34.24 -52.18
CA ASN A 8 -22.09 33.06 -51.77
C ASN A 8 -20.69 33.49 -51.35
N SER A 9 -20.25 33.01 -50.20
CA SER A 9 -18.84 32.67 -50.00
C SER A 9 -18.74 31.61 -48.91
N LEU A 10 -18.56 30.38 -49.40
CA LEU A 10 -18.07 29.22 -48.67
C LEU A 10 -16.81 29.63 -47.89
N ARG A 11 -16.83 29.46 -46.56
CA ARG A 11 -15.60 29.37 -45.77
C ARG A 11 -15.70 28.10 -44.93
N ILE A 12 -15.00 27.09 -45.42
CA ILE A 12 -14.67 25.85 -44.73
C ILE A 12 -13.84 26.26 -43.51
N ALA A 13 -14.46 26.26 -42.33
CA ALA A 13 -13.73 26.38 -41.08
C ALA A 13 -13.33 24.97 -40.64
N TYR A 14 -12.03 24.73 -40.71
CA TYR A 14 -11.37 23.50 -40.29
C TYR A 14 -11.77 23.15 -38.85
N GLY A 15 -12.13 21.87 -38.66
CA GLY A 15 -12.45 21.31 -37.36
C GLY A 15 -11.28 21.45 -36.40
N ILE A 16 -11.59 21.92 -35.20
CA ILE A 16 -10.77 21.66 -34.01
C ILE A 16 -11.66 20.84 -33.09
N THR A 17 -11.65 19.54 -33.32
CA THR A 17 -12.11 18.55 -32.34
C THR A 17 -11.08 18.57 -31.21
N MET A 18 -11.28 19.43 -30.22
CA MET A 18 -10.60 19.30 -28.92
C MET A 18 -11.32 18.20 -28.16
N LEU A 19 -11.03 16.95 -28.53
CA LEU A 19 -11.27 15.80 -27.67
C LEU A 19 -10.27 15.93 -26.52
N VAL A 20 -10.69 16.61 -25.45
CA VAL A 20 -9.99 16.53 -24.17
C VAL A 20 -10.24 15.12 -23.65
N LEU A 21 -9.37 14.20 -24.03
CA LEU A 21 -9.24 12.92 -23.36
C LEU A 21 -8.68 13.25 -21.98
N LEU A 22 -9.57 13.46 -21.01
CA LEU A 22 -9.24 13.38 -19.60
C LEU A 22 -8.77 11.94 -19.35
N LEU A 23 -7.47 11.69 -19.58
CA LEU A 23 -6.77 10.64 -18.87
C LEU A 23 -6.73 11.08 -17.41
N THR A 24 -7.84 10.86 -16.69
CA THR A 24 -7.74 10.65 -15.26
C THR A 24 -6.96 9.35 -15.11
N GLY A 25 -5.63 9.48 -15.05
CA GLY A 25 -4.80 8.44 -14.47
C GLY A 25 -5.34 8.25 -13.07
N SER A 26 -6.01 7.12 -12.86
CA SER A 26 -6.44 6.70 -11.53
C SER A 26 -5.20 6.74 -10.65
N ALA A 27 -5.21 7.63 -9.65
CA ALA A 27 -4.27 7.57 -8.56
C ALA A 27 -4.32 6.14 -8.02
N SER A 28 -3.21 5.43 -8.21
CA SER A 28 -2.76 4.15 -7.63
C SER A 28 -3.81 3.37 -6.84
N ALA A 29 -3.99 2.10 -7.20
CA ALA A 29 -4.50 1.04 -6.33
C ALA A 29 -3.80 1.11 -4.96
N LEU A 30 -4.42 1.81 -4.02
CA LEU A 30 -3.86 2.03 -2.69
C LEU A 30 -4.22 0.81 -1.84
N TYR A 31 -3.25 -0.10 -1.82
CA TYR A 31 -3.14 -1.28 -0.98
C TYR A 31 -4.01 -2.50 -1.30
N ASP A 32 -3.30 -3.55 -1.74
CA ASP A 32 -3.75 -4.92 -1.62
C ASP A 32 -3.87 -5.31 -0.13
N SER A 33 -5.05 -5.76 0.30
CA SER A 33 -5.32 -6.13 1.70
C SER A 33 -4.45 -7.29 2.18
N GLU A 34 -4.11 -8.21 1.28
CA GLU A 34 -3.16 -9.30 1.58
C GLU A 34 -1.76 -8.73 1.87
N ALA A 35 -1.27 -7.72 1.14
CA ALA A 35 0.00 -7.07 1.44
C ALA A 35 0.02 -6.37 2.81
N GLN A 36 -1.07 -5.74 3.22
CA GLN A 36 -1.20 -5.17 4.56
C GLN A 36 -1.20 -6.25 5.64
N TYR A 37 -1.98 -7.31 5.45
CA TYR A 37 -2.02 -8.44 6.38
C TYR A 37 -0.64 -9.11 6.49
N PHE A 38 0.09 -9.23 5.39
CA PHE A 38 1.45 -9.79 5.37
C PHE A 38 2.44 -8.93 6.16
N LEU A 39 2.38 -7.59 6.06
CA LEU A 39 3.17 -6.71 6.93
C LEU A 39 2.88 -6.99 8.42
N GLY A 40 1.62 -7.19 8.77
CA GLY A 40 1.20 -7.58 10.12
C GLY A 40 1.84 -8.91 10.57
N LEU A 41 1.82 -9.94 9.71
CA LEU A 41 2.46 -11.23 9.98
C LEU A 41 3.98 -11.09 10.20
N ILE A 42 4.68 -10.33 9.34
CA ILE A 42 6.12 -10.08 9.46
C ILE A 42 6.42 -9.35 10.76
N ASN A 43 5.69 -8.29 11.09
CA ASN A 43 5.91 -7.52 12.31
C ASN A 43 5.60 -8.31 13.58
N ASN A 44 4.56 -9.15 13.57
CA ASN A 44 4.28 -10.07 14.68
C ASN A 44 5.41 -11.09 14.85
N TYR A 45 5.96 -11.61 13.75
CA TYR A 45 7.10 -12.52 13.80
C TYR A 45 8.37 -11.84 14.31
N ARG A 46 8.63 -10.60 13.90
CA ARG A 46 9.72 -9.78 14.44
C ARG A 46 9.55 -9.54 15.94
N ALA A 47 8.35 -9.21 16.40
CA ALA A 47 8.05 -9.02 17.83
C ALA A 47 8.30 -10.31 18.65
N GLN A 48 7.91 -11.48 18.12
CA GLN A 48 8.21 -12.78 18.74
C GLN A 48 9.71 -13.07 18.87
N ASN A 49 10.54 -12.39 18.08
CA ASN A 49 12.00 -12.48 18.11
C ASN A 49 12.66 -11.24 18.75
N ASN A 50 11.90 -10.43 19.51
CA ASN A 50 12.37 -9.23 20.20
C ASN A 50 12.93 -8.14 19.28
N LEU A 51 12.40 -8.03 18.05
CA LEU A 51 12.79 -7.02 17.07
C LEU A 51 11.71 -5.94 16.94
N GLY A 52 12.16 -4.72 16.59
CA GLY A 52 11.28 -3.61 16.29
C GLY A 52 10.47 -3.82 15.00
N LYS A 53 9.29 -3.20 14.93
CA LYS A 53 8.44 -3.23 13.74
C LYS A 53 9.11 -2.53 12.55
N LEU A 54 8.84 -3.03 11.36
CA LEU A 54 9.12 -2.37 10.10
C LEU A 54 8.00 -1.36 9.80
N ILE A 55 8.38 -0.21 9.26
CA ILE A 55 7.49 0.87 8.83
C ILE A 55 7.52 0.93 7.30
N VAL A 56 6.37 1.13 6.66
CA VAL A 56 6.37 1.23 5.20
C VAL A 56 7.09 2.49 4.75
N ASP A 57 8.03 2.34 3.83
CA ASP A 57 8.71 3.42 3.16
C ASP A 57 8.21 3.55 1.73
N ALA A 58 7.87 4.77 1.31
CA ALA A 58 7.27 5.04 0.03
C ALA A 58 8.18 4.66 -1.14
N LYS A 59 9.49 4.75 -0.98
CA LYS A 59 10.45 4.46 -2.05
C LYS A 59 10.64 2.96 -2.21
N LEU A 60 10.70 2.24 -1.09
CA LEU A 60 10.66 0.78 -1.11
C LEU A 60 9.33 0.27 -1.68
N GLN A 61 8.20 0.90 -1.33
CA GLN A 61 6.87 0.51 -1.82
C GLN A 61 6.71 0.72 -3.33
N GLU A 62 7.18 1.85 -3.86
CA GLU A 62 7.20 2.12 -5.31
C GLU A 62 8.03 1.05 -6.05
N SER A 63 9.20 0.68 -5.53
CA SER A 63 10.03 -0.41 -6.08
C SER A 63 9.35 -1.78 -6.02
N ALA A 64 8.79 -2.15 -4.87
CA ALA A 64 8.12 -3.44 -4.69
C ALA A 64 6.90 -3.55 -5.62
N ASN A 65 6.12 -2.48 -5.79
CA ASN A 65 5.00 -2.41 -6.73
C ASN A 65 5.45 -2.55 -8.18
N TRP A 66 6.57 -1.94 -8.56
CA TRP A 66 7.12 -2.14 -9.88
C TRP A 66 7.49 -3.61 -10.09
N MET A 67 8.25 -4.18 -9.16
CA MET A 67 8.78 -5.53 -9.30
C MET A 67 7.69 -6.60 -9.31
N SER A 68 6.67 -6.50 -8.46
CA SER A 68 5.56 -7.47 -8.45
C SER A 68 4.77 -7.46 -9.77
N ASN A 69 4.52 -6.27 -10.32
CA ASN A 69 3.86 -6.08 -11.61
C ASN A 69 4.75 -6.44 -12.81
N ASP A 70 6.07 -6.40 -12.65
CA ASP A 70 7.03 -6.86 -13.65
C ASP A 70 7.12 -8.40 -13.67
N MET A 71 7.23 -9.00 -12.48
CA MET A 71 7.34 -10.45 -12.31
C MET A 71 6.15 -11.19 -12.91
N LEU A 72 4.93 -10.71 -12.65
CA LEU A 72 3.72 -11.41 -13.04
C LEU A 72 3.64 -11.72 -14.56
N PRO A 73 3.74 -10.75 -15.49
CA PRO A 73 3.73 -11.03 -16.92
C PRO A 73 5.05 -11.57 -17.47
N ASN A 74 6.20 -11.21 -16.90
CA ASN A 74 7.50 -11.50 -17.54
C ASN A 74 8.14 -12.80 -17.09
N CYS A 75 7.96 -13.20 -15.82
CA CYS A 75 8.57 -14.40 -15.27
C CYS A 75 7.57 -15.43 -14.75
N VAL A 76 6.49 -15.00 -14.09
CA VAL A 76 5.47 -15.93 -13.59
C VAL A 76 4.67 -16.50 -14.77
N ASN A 77 4.07 -15.61 -15.57
CA ASN A 77 3.28 -15.97 -16.74
C ASN A 77 4.09 -15.92 -18.04
N GLY A 78 5.35 -15.48 -17.94
CA GLY A 78 6.22 -15.21 -19.09
C GLY A 78 7.20 -16.33 -19.39
N LYS A 79 8.25 -16.00 -20.15
CA LYS A 79 9.23 -16.97 -20.67
C LYS A 79 10.49 -17.12 -19.83
N TYR A 80 10.73 -16.22 -18.86
CA TYR A 80 11.99 -16.15 -18.12
C TYR A 80 11.84 -16.64 -16.68
N THR A 81 12.94 -17.07 -16.06
CA THR A 81 12.96 -17.46 -14.65
C THR A 81 12.88 -16.22 -13.76
N CYS A 82 12.02 -16.24 -12.73
CA CYS A 82 11.95 -15.15 -11.77
C CYS A 82 13.29 -14.97 -11.04
N SER A 83 13.74 -13.72 -10.95
CA SER A 83 15.02 -13.34 -10.37
C SER A 83 14.93 -11.97 -9.70
N HIS A 84 15.95 -11.57 -8.93
CA HIS A 84 16.07 -10.23 -8.36
C HIS A 84 16.46 -9.14 -9.38
N THR A 85 16.58 -9.50 -10.66
CA THR A 85 16.75 -8.56 -11.78
C THR A 85 15.43 -8.44 -12.50
N ASP A 86 14.95 -7.20 -12.69
CA ASP A 86 13.70 -6.94 -13.40
C ASP A 86 13.85 -7.12 -14.93
N SER A 87 12.73 -7.12 -15.65
CA SER A 87 12.72 -7.30 -17.11
C SER A 87 13.49 -6.23 -17.91
N THR A 88 13.81 -5.10 -17.28
CA THR A 88 14.61 -4.01 -17.87
C THR A 88 16.11 -4.23 -17.69
N GLY A 89 16.51 -5.26 -16.92
CA GLY A 89 17.90 -5.59 -16.62
C GLY A 89 18.44 -4.91 -15.36
N ARG A 90 17.59 -4.29 -14.54
CA ARG A 90 18.02 -3.65 -13.29
C ARG A 90 18.05 -4.67 -12.16
N THR A 91 19.18 -4.74 -11.48
CA THR A 91 19.28 -5.41 -10.17
C THR A 91 18.37 -4.73 -9.15
N PHE A 92 17.96 -5.44 -8.10
CA PHE A 92 17.12 -4.84 -7.04
C PHE A 92 17.74 -3.57 -6.45
N VAL A 93 19.06 -3.53 -6.22
CA VAL A 93 19.74 -2.33 -5.69
C VAL A 93 19.66 -1.16 -6.68
N GLN A 94 19.81 -1.41 -7.99
CA GLN A 94 19.64 -0.37 -9.01
C GLN A 94 18.19 0.13 -9.03
N ARG A 95 17.21 -0.78 -9.03
CA ARG A 95 15.78 -0.42 -9.00
C ARG A 95 15.46 0.43 -7.77
N LEU A 96 15.91 0.03 -6.58
CA LEU A 96 15.73 0.82 -5.35
C LEU A 96 16.28 2.25 -5.48
N ARG A 97 17.49 2.41 -6.05
CA ARG A 97 18.07 3.73 -6.28
C ARG A 97 17.30 4.56 -7.30
N ASP A 98 16.81 3.94 -8.37
CA ASP A 98 15.99 4.63 -9.38
C ASP A 98 14.68 5.17 -8.79
N PHE A 99 14.09 4.46 -7.81
CA PHE A 99 12.93 4.94 -7.05
C PHE A 99 13.28 5.91 -5.91
N GLY A 100 14.57 6.17 -5.69
CA GLY A 100 15.06 7.17 -4.74
C GLY A 100 15.38 6.64 -3.35
N TYR A 101 15.48 5.31 -3.15
CA TYR A 101 16.02 4.73 -1.92
C TYR A 101 17.55 4.57 -2.04
N PRO A 102 18.37 5.04 -1.08
CA PRO A 102 19.83 5.10 -1.22
C PRO A 102 20.52 3.75 -0.94
N ALA A 103 20.02 2.67 -1.54
CA ALA A 103 20.49 1.29 -1.37
C ALA A 103 21.94 1.12 -1.84
N GLY A 104 22.77 0.53 -0.97
CA GLY A 104 24.20 0.34 -1.21
C GLY A 104 25.02 1.63 -1.16
N LEU A 105 24.40 2.75 -0.78
CA LEU A 105 25.06 4.03 -0.52
C LEU A 105 25.01 4.31 0.99
N SER A 106 23.99 5.04 1.45
CA SER A 106 23.80 5.36 2.87
C SER A 106 22.85 4.41 3.59
N ALA A 107 22.23 3.47 2.87
CA ALA A 107 21.31 2.48 3.44
C ALA A 107 21.64 1.06 2.96
N SER A 108 21.60 0.10 3.90
CA SER A 108 21.55 -1.33 3.58
C SER A 108 20.13 -1.70 3.14
N ALA A 109 20.02 -2.65 2.23
CA ALA A 109 18.74 -3.14 1.73
C ALA A 109 18.79 -4.63 1.39
N ALA A 110 17.64 -5.29 1.43
CA ALA A 110 17.46 -6.67 1.00
C ALA A 110 16.10 -6.85 0.31
N GLU A 111 15.95 -7.90 -0.48
CA GLU A 111 14.70 -8.22 -1.15
C GLU A 111 14.30 -9.68 -0.88
N ASN A 112 13.03 -9.92 -0.58
CA ASN A 112 12.43 -11.24 -0.75
C ASN A 112 11.42 -11.19 -1.89
N ILE A 113 11.46 -12.21 -2.75
CA ILE A 113 10.43 -12.44 -3.77
C ILE A 113 9.84 -13.83 -3.59
N ALA A 114 8.56 -13.98 -3.93
CA ALA A 114 7.92 -15.29 -4.08
C ALA A 114 6.91 -15.21 -5.21
N TRP A 115 6.57 -16.36 -5.78
CA TRP A 115 5.47 -16.47 -6.71
C TRP A 115 4.80 -17.83 -6.54
N GLY A 116 3.60 -17.96 -7.06
CA GLY A 116 2.90 -19.23 -7.11
C GLY A 116 1.89 -19.27 -8.23
N TYR A 117 1.51 -20.49 -8.59
CA TYR A 117 0.62 -20.81 -9.69
C TYR A 117 -0.70 -21.38 -9.19
N GLY A 118 -1.81 -21.09 -9.89
CA GLY A 118 -3.10 -21.75 -9.65
C GLY A 118 -3.58 -21.67 -8.19
N GLY A 119 -3.33 -20.55 -7.51
CA GLY A 119 -3.69 -20.33 -6.11
C GLY A 119 -2.55 -20.56 -5.10
N GLY A 120 -1.37 -21.00 -5.54
CA GLY A 120 -0.16 -21.00 -4.71
C GLY A 120 0.34 -19.58 -4.43
N ALA A 121 0.80 -19.32 -3.21
CA ALA A 121 1.20 -17.98 -2.76
C ALA A 121 0.13 -16.92 -3.06
N SER A 122 -1.15 -17.27 -3.02
CA SER A 122 -2.24 -16.34 -3.30
C SER A 122 -2.62 -15.49 -2.09
N SER A 123 -2.28 -15.95 -0.89
CA SER A 123 -2.50 -15.23 0.36
C SER A 123 -1.21 -14.90 1.11
N ALA A 124 -1.28 -13.88 1.94
CA ALA A 124 -0.24 -13.40 2.83
C ALA A 124 0.27 -14.51 3.74
N GLN A 125 -0.62 -15.34 4.29
CA GLN A 125 -0.23 -16.44 5.16
C GLN A 125 0.61 -17.48 4.40
N GLN A 126 0.20 -17.84 3.18
CA GLN A 126 0.97 -18.77 2.35
C GLN A 126 2.34 -18.19 2.00
N ALA A 127 2.39 -16.92 1.58
CA ALA A 127 3.65 -16.24 1.26
C ALA A 127 4.57 -16.11 2.49
N PHE A 128 4.00 -15.79 3.66
CA PHE A 128 4.71 -15.73 4.92
C PHE A 128 5.32 -17.08 5.29
N ASP A 129 4.56 -18.18 5.19
CA ASP A 129 5.06 -19.51 5.51
C ASP A 129 6.17 -19.96 4.55
N LEU A 130 6.07 -19.62 3.25
CA LEU A 130 7.14 -19.85 2.27
C LEU A 130 8.43 -19.11 2.67
N TRP A 131 8.34 -17.83 3.03
CA TRP A 131 9.51 -17.04 3.43
C TRP A 131 10.07 -17.46 4.79
N LYS A 132 9.21 -17.73 5.78
CA LYS A 132 9.63 -18.16 7.11
C LYS A 132 10.38 -19.48 7.07
N ASN A 133 10.01 -20.39 6.17
CA ASN A 133 10.66 -21.70 6.05
C ASN A 133 11.93 -21.66 5.18
N SER A 134 12.19 -20.57 4.45
CA SER A 134 13.44 -20.36 3.70
C SER A 134 14.48 -19.61 4.55
N GLN A 135 15.68 -20.19 4.73
CA GLN A 135 16.73 -19.55 5.53
C GLN A 135 17.08 -18.14 5.04
N GLY A 136 17.20 -17.93 3.73
CA GLY A 136 17.54 -16.62 3.15
C GLY A 136 16.44 -15.60 3.42
N HIS A 137 15.18 -15.93 3.08
CA HIS A 137 14.06 -15.01 3.26
C HIS A 137 13.78 -14.71 4.74
N ARG A 138 13.88 -15.73 5.60
CA ARG A 138 13.76 -15.59 7.05
C ARG A 138 14.83 -14.66 7.63
N THR A 139 16.07 -14.75 7.12
CA THR A 139 17.16 -13.87 7.56
C THR A 139 16.81 -12.41 7.27
N ASN A 140 16.30 -12.09 6.08
CA ASN A 140 15.89 -10.72 5.75
C ASN A 140 14.74 -10.22 6.65
N MET A 141 13.73 -11.06 6.92
CA MET A 141 12.61 -10.68 7.80
C MET A 141 13.05 -10.42 9.26
N LEU A 142 14.10 -11.09 9.73
CA LEU A 142 14.61 -11.00 11.10
C LEU A 142 15.90 -10.17 11.23
N ASP A 143 16.34 -9.50 10.16
CA ASP A 143 17.50 -8.63 10.26
C ASP A 143 17.13 -7.41 11.11
N SER A 144 17.86 -7.23 12.21
CA SER A 144 17.62 -6.18 13.19
C SER A 144 18.04 -4.80 12.70
N SER A 145 18.87 -4.73 11.64
CA SER A 145 19.27 -3.47 11.03
C SER A 145 18.16 -2.85 10.17
N PHE A 146 17.18 -3.63 9.74
CA PHE A 146 16.06 -3.13 8.94
C PHE A 146 14.95 -2.54 9.81
N VAL A 147 14.50 -1.35 9.39
CA VAL A 147 13.43 -0.57 10.02
C VAL A 147 12.36 -0.13 9.01
N ALA A 148 12.66 -0.24 7.71
CA ALA A 148 11.78 0.14 6.62
C ALA A 148 11.43 -1.07 5.75
N ILE A 149 10.24 -1.03 5.14
CA ILE A 149 9.77 -2.06 4.20
C ILE A 149 8.93 -1.45 3.07
N GLY A 150 9.00 -2.02 1.88
CA GLY A 150 7.96 -1.94 0.85
C GLY A 150 7.42 -3.33 0.63
N ILE A 151 6.10 -3.48 0.44
CA ILE A 151 5.48 -4.79 0.31
C ILE A 151 4.39 -4.78 -0.75
N SER A 152 4.49 -5.67 -1.74
CA SER A 152 3.56 -5.67 -2.87
C SER A 152 3.21 -7.08 -3.32
N ARG A 153 2.00 -7.20 -3.86
CA ARG A 153 1.49 -8.37 -4.56
C ARG A 153 0.88 -7.97 -5.88
N SER A 154 1.10 -8.76 -6.92
CA SER A 154 0.37 -8.68 -8.17
C SER A 154 -0.14 -10.07 -8.54
N CYS A 155 -1.42 -10.20 -8.90
CA CYS A 155 -2.02 -11.48 -9.26
C CYS A 155 -2.86 -11.39 -10.53
N SER A 156 -2.88 -12.47 -11.30
CA SER A 156 -3.75 -12.64 -12.47
C SER A 156 -4.09 -14.12 -12.65
N ALA A 157 -5.39 -14.42 -12.84
CA ALA A 157 -5.88 -15.78 -13.06
C ALA A 157 -5.46 -16.83 -12.00
N GLY A 158 -5.20 -16.40 -10.76
CA GLY A 158 -4.75 -17.26 -9.65
C GLY A 158 -3.24 -17.39 -9.52
N ASP A 159 -2.48 -16.90 -10.48
CA ASP A 159 -1.02 -16.77 -10.39
C ASP A 159 -0.69 -15.46 -9.67
N CYS A 160 0.28 -15.50 -8.76
CA CYS A 160 0.62 -14.36 -7.91
C CYS A 160 2.13 -14.18 -7.79
N ALA A 161 2.57 -12.93 -7.74
CA ALA A 161 3.93 -12.50 -7.44
C ALA A 161 3.94 -11.60 -6.21
N TRP A 162 4.83 -11.90 -5.27
CA TRP A 162 5.06 -11.17 -4.03
C TRP A 162 6.47 -10.60 -3.99
N VAL A 163 6.59 -9.36 -3.51
CA VAL A 163 7.86 -8.68 -3.31
C VAL A 163 7.84 -7.97 -1.96
N THR A 164 8.92 -8.13 -1.20
CA THR A 164 9.27 -7.21 -0.12
C THR A 164 10.67 -6.66 -0.31
N ASP A 165 10.78 -5.34 -0.24
CA ASP A 165 12.05 -4.61 -0.19
C ASP A 165 12.25 -4.12 1.25
N PHE A 166 13.35 -4.49 1.89
CA PHE A 166 13.71 -4.09 3.25
C PHE A 166 14.80 -3.02 3.22
N GLY A 167 14.79 -2.13 4.21
CA GLY A 167 15.74 -1.03 4.29
C GLY A 167 16.17 -0.68 5.70
N SER A 168 17.44 -0.26 5.86
CA SER A 168 18.03 0.11 7.16
C SER A 168 17.67 1.52 7.64
N MET A 169 16.93 2.28 6.83
CA MET A 169 16.42 3.60 7.20
C MET A 169 15.08 3.87 6.52
N ILE A 170 14.30 4.77 7.10
CA ILE A 170 13.09 5.33 6.50
C ILE A 170 13.49 6.62 5.78
N VAL A 171 13.34 6.64 4.46
CA VAL A 171 13.61 7.79 3.58
C VAL A 171 12.38 8.68 3.49
N LYS A 172 11.22 8.06 3.25
CA LYS A 172 9.92 8.71 3.19
C LYS A 172 8.90 7.74 3.78
N PRO A 173 8.44 7.91 5.03
CA PRO A 173 7.40 7.05 5.56
C PRO A 173 6.19 7.13 4.63
N LEU A 174 5.73 5.98 4.16
CA LEU A 174 4.41 5.89 3.56
C LEU A 174 3.46 5.77 4.74
N ASN A 175 2.87 6.91 5.10
CA ASN A 175 1.81 6.92 6.09
C ASN A 175 0.72 6.01 5.50
N ASN A 176 0.59 4.79 6.01
CA ASN A 176 -0.51 3.88 5.68
C ASN A 176 -1.78 4.33 6.37
N ASP A 177 -1.99 5.64 6.43
CA ASP A 177 -3.27 6.15 6.85
C ASP A 177 -4.04 6.51 5.58
N PRO A 178 -5.09 5.75 5.22
CA PRO A 178 -6.12 6.24 4.33
C PRO A 178 -7.01 7.27 5.04
N THR A 179 -6.63 7.85 6.19
CA THR A 179 -7.24 9.12 6.56
C THR A 179 -6.99 10.14 5.45
N PRO A 180 -8.05 10.76 4.92
CA PRO A 180 -7.89 12.02 4.25
C PRO A 180 -7.10 12.95 5.19
N THR A 181 -5.95 13.45 4.75
CA THR A 181 -5.40 14.67 5.38
C THR A 181 -6.52 15.72 5.39
N GLY A 182 -7.06 16.03 6.56
CA GLY A 182 -8.24 16.89 6.73
C GLY A 182 -9.58 16.17 6.95
N ALA A 183 -9.59 14.87 7.24
CA ALA A 183 -10.80 14.15 7.64
C ALA A 183 -11.39 14.71 8.94
N PRO A 184 -12.72 14.65 9.12
CA PRO A 184 -13.35 15.08 10.36
C PRO A 184 -12.88 14.24 11.55
N LYS A 185 -12.49 14.90 12.65
CA LYS A 185 -12.15 14.28 13.94
C LYS A 185 -13.40 13.91 14.72
N THR A 186 -14.30 13.15 14.10
CA THR A 186 -15.61 12.81 14.66
C THR A 186 -15.62 11.49 15.41
N GLY A 187 -14.62 10.62 15.18
CA GLY A 187 -14.62 9.24 15.64
C GLY A 187 -15.68 8.35 14.99
N ASP A 188 -16.43 8.86 14.00
CA ASP A 188 -17.40 8.09 13.20
C ASP A 188 -16.67 7.36 12.08
N ILE A 189 -15.96 6.30 12.47
CA ILE A 189 -15.03 5.57 11.60
C ILE A 189 -15.77 4.89 10.45
N ASN A 190 -17.01 4.45 10.65
CA ASN A 190 -17.80 3.77 9.62
C ASN A 190 -18.72 4.70 8.79
N GLY A 191 -18.77 6.00 9.12
CA GLY A 191 -19.47 7.03 8.36
C GLY A 191 -21.00 6.98 8.45
N ASN A 192 -21.56 6.35 9.48
CA ASN A 192 -23.02 6.20 9.63
C ASN A 192 -23.69 7.39 10.34
N GLY A 193 -22.92 8.40 10.73
CA GLY A 193 -23.36 9.58 11.45
C GLY A 193 -23.51 9.39 12.96
N LYS A 194 -23.04 8.27 13.53
CA LYS A 194 -23.14 7.96 14.95
C LYS A 194 -21.82 7.46 15.51
N LEU A 195 -21.38 8.08 16.59
CA LEU A 195 -20.21 7.65 17.35
C LEU A 195 -20.59 6.53 18.33
N THR A 196 -20.17 5.30 18.04
CA THR A 196 -20.53 4.09 18.78
C THR A 196 -19.36 3.11 18.93
N LEU A 197 -19.58 2.02 19.68
CA LEU A 197 -18.62 0.92 19.78
C LEU A 197 -18.38 0.22 18.44
N LEU A 198 -19.32 0.33 17.48
CA LEU A 198 -19.12 -0.22 16.14
C LEU A 198 -17.98 0.51 15.42
N ASP A 199 -17.76 1.80 15.69
CA ASP A 199 -16.66 2.58 15.12
C ASP A 199 -15.32 2.12 15.65
N ALA A 200 -15.23 1.83 16.96
CA ALA A 200 -14.05 1.22 17.55
C ALA A 200 -13.77 -0.17 16.98
N ILE A 201 -14.80 -1.00 16.79
CA ILE A 201 -14.66 -2.31 16.16
C ILE A 201 -14.25 -2.19 14.69
N TYR A 202 -14.82 -1.21 13.97
CA TYR A 202 -14.48 -0.93 12.58
C TYR A 202 -13.02 -0.50 12.47
N LEU A 203 -12.57 0.40 13.34
CA LEU A 203 -11.18 0.85 13.40
C LEU A 203 -10.22 -0.29 13.75
N ALA A 204 -10.57 -1.15 14.70
CA ALA A 204 -9.78 -2.34 15.03
C ALA A 204 -9.66 -3.29 13.83
N LYS A 205 -10.76 -3.49 13.09
CA LYS A 205 -10.77 -4.32 11.87
C LYS A 205 -10.00 -3.68 10.72
N HIS A 206 -10.08 -2.35 10.58
CA HIS A 206 -9.30 -1.59 9.62
C HIS A 206 -7.80 -1.75 9.87
N VAL A 207 -7.36 -1.47 11.10
CA VAL A 207 -5.96 -1.64 11.51
C VAL A 207 -5.51 -3.10 11.43
N GLY A 208 -6.43 -4.04 11.65
CA GLY A 208 -6.20 -5.48 11.50
C GLY A 208 -6.18 -5.99 10.05
N GLY A 209 -6.50 -5.16 9.06
CA GLY A 209 -6.53 -5.54 7.63
C GLY A 209 -7.68 -6.49 7.26
N PHE A 210 -8.79 -6.46 7.99
CA PHE A 210 -9.93 -7.32 7.70
C PHE A 210 -10.67 -6.87 6.43
N SER A 211 -11.00 -7.82 5.55
CA SER A 211 -11.72 -7.50 4.31
C SER A 211 -13.10 -6.89 4.56
N GLY A 212 -13.43 -5.83 3.83
CA GLY A 212 -14.65 -5.04 3.99
C GLY A 212 -14.54 -3.89 5.01
N TYR A 213 -13.34 -3.63 5.54
CA TYR A 213 -13.02 -2.58 6.52
C TYR A 213 -11.83 -1.71 6.08
N GLU A 214 -11.52 -1.69 4.78
CA GLU A 214 -10.37 -0.99 4.21
C GLU A 214 -10.54 0.53 4.19
N ILE A 215 -11.80 1.02 4.22
CA ILE A 215 -12.13 2.45 4.13
C ILE A 215 -12.67 2.92 5.49
N ILE A 216 -12.07 3.98 6.01
CA ILE A 216 -12.57 4.71 7.18
C ILE A 216 -12.98 6.14 6.77
N TYR A 217 -13.99 6.69 7.44
CA TYR A 217 -14.65 7.95 7.04
C TYR A 217 -14.33 9.13 7.98
N ALA A 218 -13.50 8.91 8.99
CA ALA A 218 -13.05 9.89 9.96
C ALA A 218 -11.55 9.71 10.23
N ASP A 219 -10.96 10.67 10.94
CA ASP A 219 -9.58 10.54 11.43
C ASP A 219 -9.45 9.30 12.33
N GLY A 220 -8.57 8.38 11.96
CA GLY A 220 -8.31 7.15 12.70
C GLY A 220 -7.34 7.33 13.87
N ASP A 221 -6.62 8.45 13.93
CA ASP A 221 -5.66 8.76 15.00
C ASP A 221 -6.37 9.41 16.19
N ILE A 222 -7.14 8.59 16.92
CA ILE A 222 -8.06 9.03 17.96
C ILE A 222 -7.35 9.71 19.15
N ASN A 223 -6.08 9.34 19.41
CA ASN A 223 -5.29 9.90 20.51
C ASN A 223 -4.23 10.93 20.06
N ALA A 224 -4.23 11.30 18.77
CA ALA A 224 -3.33 12.29 18.17
C ALA A 224 -1.83 12.02 18.40
N ASN A 225 -1.42 10.75 18.43
CA ASN A 225 -0.01 10.38 18.55
C ASN A 225 0.71 10.29 17.19
N GLY A 226 -0.01 10.56 16.10
CA GLY A 226 0.46 10.51 14.72
C GLY A 226 0.45 9.11 14.10
N ILE A 227 -0.12 8.10 14.75
CA ILE A 227 -0.19 6.72 14.26
C ILE A 227 -1.54 6.05 14.55
N VAL A 228 -2.20 5.53 13.50
CA VAL A 228 -3.44 4.75 13.65
C VAL A 228 -3.14 3.31 13.98
N THR A 229 -3.61 2.86 15.14
CA THR A 229 -3.33 1.54 15.70
C THR A 229 -4.54 0.97 16.47
N HIS A 230 -4.39 -0.24 17.02
CA HIS A 230 -5.38 -0.79 17.94
C HIS A 230 -5.53 0.02 19.23
N VAL A 231 -4.53 0.84 19.59
CA VAL A 231 -4.62 1.75 20.74
C VAL A 231 -5.70 2.79 20.48
N ASP A 232 -5.83 3.26 19.24
CA ASP A 232 -6.85 4.23 18.82
C ASP A 232 -8.25 3.62 18.86
N ALA A 233 -8.39 2.37 18.42
CA ALA A 233 -9.63 1.62 18.57
C ALA A 233 -10.03 1.42 20.05
N ILE A 234 -9.07 1.08 20.92
CA ILE A 234 -9.31 0.94 22.37
C ILE A 234 -9.66 2.30 22.99
N TYR A 235 -8.98 3.36 22.58
CA TYR A 235 -9.24 4.71 23.03
C TYR A 235 -10.67 5.12 22.65
N LEU A 236 -11.05 4.90 21.40
CA LEU A 236 -12.40 5.17 20.89
C LEU A 236 -13.46 4.37 21.65
N ALA A 237 -13.20 3.10 21.95
CA ALA A 237 -14.11 2.27 22.74
C ALA A 237 -14.31 2.82 24.17
N LYS A 238 -13.22 3.30 24.80
CA LYS A 238 -13.27 3.90 26.14
C LYS A 238 -13.98 5.25 26.13
N HIS A 239 -13.77 6.06 25.09
CA HIS A 239 -14.48 7.32 24.88
C HIS A 239 -15.99 7.08 24.79
N VAL A 240 -16.41 6.20 23.88
CA VAL A 240 -17.84 5.85 23.73
C VAL A 240 -18.41 5.24 25.01
N GLY A 241 -17.61 4.46 25.75
CA GLY A 241 -17.99 3.87 27.02
C GLY A 241 -18.04 4.84 28.21
N GLY A 242 -17.67 6.11 28.03
CA GLY A 242 -17.69 7.12 29.10
C GLY A 242 -16.66 6.88 30.21
N PHE A 243 -15.53 6.25 29.89
CA PHE A 243 -14.46 6.03 30.87
C PHE A 243 -13.73 7.33 31.20
N ILE A 244 -13.44 7.53 32.48
CA ILE A 244 -12.69 8.70 32.97
C ILE A 244 -11.32 8.77 32.30
N GLY A 245 -10.96 9.95 31.80
CA GLY A 245 -9.70 10.22 31.11
C GLY A 245 -9.73 9.97 29.59
N TYR A 246 -10.90 9.65 29.03
CA TYR A 246 -11.12 9.40 27.61
C TYR A 246 -12.24 10.28 27.04
N GLU A 247 -12.54 11.42 27.66
CA GLU A 247 -13.68 12.27 27.32
C GLU A 247 -13.50 13.01 25.98
N THR A 248 -12.28 13.08 25.45
CA THR A 248 -11.94 13.82 24.23
C THR A 248 -11.28 12.91 23.20
N ILE A 249 -11.73 13.03 21.95
CA ILE A 249 -11.07 12.52 20.74
C ILE A 249 -10.26 13.69 20.16
N TYR A 250 -9.00 13.46 19.80
CA TYR A 250 -8.03 14.53 19.53
C TYR A 250 -7.77 14.81 18.06
#